data_AF-A0A8J2PJ31-F1
#
_entry.id   AF-A0A8J2PJ31-F1
#
_cell.length_a   1.000
_cell.length_b   1.000
_cell.length_c   1.000
_cell.angle_alpha   90.00
_cell.angle_beta   90.00
_cell.angle_gamma   90.00
#
_symmetry.space_group_name_H-M   'P 1'
#
loop_
_entity.id
_entity.type
_entity.pdbx_description
1 polymer ?
#
loop_
_entity_poly.entity_id
_entity_poly.type
_entity_poly.pdbx_seq_one_letter_code
_entity_poly.pdbx_strand_id
1 'polypeptide(L)'
;MSYDKFKATRKTLKSKVTKLKNKVDGHDPTKTSLKTYDKIEGEYDELNKQIEANYTDLTHAASSQDEQDDVEKQQQAIDTVMQTIYNFLSACDGNLAVEKKELEEKIRKERLEMEERLELERIKAGIPSQSSTPAVVHTATPNQKPKLPQLSLPTFDGKFEDWLPFRDRFNQAVHVRKDLSGAEKLTYLFAALQGRAAEAIKSFPISDDN
;
A
#
# COMPACT_ATOMS: atom_id res chain seq x y z
N MET A 1 -22.48 -35.08 -10.41
CA MET A 1 -22.86 -35.23 -8.98
C MET A 1 -24.38 -35.09 -8.88
N SER A 2 -25.05 -35.69 -7.89
CA SER A 2 -26.51 -35.56 -7.70
C SER A 2 -26.89 -34.18 -7.14
N TYR A 3 -28.03 -33.63 -7.59
CA TYR A 3 -28.64 -32.38 -7.14
C TYR A 3 -28.78 -32.29 -5.60
N ASP A 4 -29.07 -33.41 -4.93
CA ASP A 4 -29.18 -33.49 -3.47
C ASP A 4 -27.88 -33.13 -2.73
N LYS A 5 -26.72 -33.47 -3.32
CA LYS A 5 -25.42 -33.17 -2.72
C LYS A 5 -25.15 -31.67 -2.70
N PHE A 6 -25.57 -30.97 -3.75
CA PHE A 6 -25.44 -29.52 -3.82
C PHE A 6 -26.44 -28.82 -2.87
N LYS A 7 -27.65 -29.36 -2.69
CA LYS A 7 -28.59 -28.88 -1.66
C LYS A 7 -28.03 -28.98 -0.24
N ALA A 8 -27.36 -30.08 0.09
CA ALA A 8 -26.70 -30.24 1.39
C ALA A 8 -25.58 -29.19 1.60
N THR A 9 -24.79 -28.94 0.56
CA THR A 9 -23.76 -27.89 0.55
C THR A 9 -24.38 -26.51 0.78
N ARG A 10 -25.47 -26.17 0.06
CA ARG A 10 -26.22 -24.92 0.23
C ARG A 10 -26.70 -24.72 1.67
N LYS A 11 -27.23 -25.77 2.31
CA LYS A 11 -27.68 -25.68 3.72
C LYS A 11 -26.54 -25.29 4.66
N THR A 12 -25.35 -25.82 4.40
CA THR A 12 -24.14 -25.47 5.17
C THR A 12 -23.73 -24.01 4.92
N LEU A 13 -23.73 -23.56 3.66
CA LEU A 13 -23.42 -22.17 3.31
C LEU A 13 -24.39 -21.20 3.98
N LYS A 14 -25.71 -21.48 3.97
CA LYS A 14 -26.70 -20.66 4.69
C LYS A 14 -26.38 -20.52 6.17
N SER A 15 -25.98 -21.61 6.82
CA SER A 15 -25.56 -21.54 8.24
C SER A 15 -24.34 -20.62 8.43
N LYS A 16 -23.37 -20.67 7.51
CA LYS A 16 -22.20 -19.76 7.54
C LYS A 16 -22.62 -18.30 7.32
N VAL A 17 -23.50 -18.04 6.35
CA VAL A 17 -24.05 -16.72 6.04
C VAL A 17 -24.75 -16.14 7.27
N THR A 18 -25.61 -16.92 7.93
CA THR A 18 -26.28 -16.49 9.17
C THR A 18 -25.27 -16.18 10.29
N LYS A 19 -24.23 -17.00 10.46
CA LYS A 19 -23.18 -16.74 11.46
C LYS A 19 -22.42 -15.45 11.17
N LEU A 20 -22.08 -15.21 9.92
CA LEU A 20 -21.39 -13.99 9.51
C LEU A 20 -22.27 -12.75 9.69
N LYS A 21 -23.56 -12.85 9.32
CA LYS A 21 -24.54 -11.80 9.58
C LYS A 21 -24.65 -11.47 11.08
N ASN A 22 -24.79 -12.48 11.93
CA ASN A 22 -24.87 -12.25 13.38
C ASN A 22 -23.59 -11.61 13.94
N LYS A 23 -22.43 -11.94 13.36
CA LYS A 23 -21.16 -11.28 13.72
C LYS A 23 -21.21 -9.80 13.35
N VAL A 24 -21.60 -9.48 12.11
CA VAL A 24 -21.74 -8.11 11.60
C VAL A 24 -22.74 -7.30 12.42
N ASP A 25 -23.90 -7.87 12.75
CA ASP A 25 -24.94 -7.21 13.56
C ASP A 25 -24.45 -6.83 14.97
N GLY A 26 -23.37 -7.46 15.46
CA GLY A 26 -22.74 -7.14 16.73
C GLY A 26 -21.73 -5.98 16.68
N HIS A 27 -21.50 -5.38 15.51
CA HIS A 27 -20.50 -4.34 15.30
C HIS A 27 -21.09 -3.03 14.77
N ASP A 28 -20.51 -1.92 15.22
CA ASP A 28 -20.79 -0.58 14.69
C ASP A 28 -19.77 -0.26 13.59
N PRO A 29 -20.19 0.02 12.34
CA PRO A 29 -19.27 0.27 11.23
C PRO A 29 -18.39 1.51 11.42
N THR A 30 -18.74 2.41 12.34
CA THR A 30 -17.92 3.60 12.68
C THR A 30 -16.86 3.33 13.74
N LYS A 31 -16.95 2.19 14.44
CA LYS A 31 -16.06 1.83 15.57
C LYS A 31 -15.39 0.49 15.38
N THR A 32 -15.58 -0.14 14.23
CA THR A 32 -14.99 -1.44 13.94
C THR A 32 -13.50 -1.27 13.69
N SER A 33 -12.67 -1.91 14.52
CA SER A 33 -11.22 -1.89 14.35
C SER A 33 -10.80 -2.51 13.02
N LEU A 34 -9.73 -2.01 12.40
CA LEU A 34 -9.15 -2.56 11.16
C LEU A 34 -8.96 -4.09 11.22
N LYS A 35 -8.36 -4.61 12.30
CA LYS A 35 -8.15 -6.05 12.49
C LYS A 35 -9.45 -6.87 12.45
N THR A 36 -10.55 -6.30 12.95
CA THR A 36 -11.87 -6.96 12.94
C THR A 36 -12.50 -6.86 11.56
N TYR A 37 -12.38 -5.70 10.91
CA TYR A 37 -12.80 -5.49 9.53
C TYR A 37 -12.12 -6.50 8.58
N ASP A 38 -10.79 -6.58 8.56
CA ASP A 38 -10.02 -7.48 7.67
C ASP A 38 -10.46 -8.94 7.83
N LYS A 39 -10.78 -9.33 9.07
CA LYS A 39 -11.26 -10.68 9.37
C LYS A 39 -12.66 -10.94 8.81
N ILE A 40 -13.58 -9.98 8.97
CA ILE A 40 -14.95 -10.10 8.46
C ILE A 40 -14.94 -10.08 6.94
N GLU A 41 -14.14 -9.20 6.33
CA GLU A 41 -13.95 -9.11 4.88
C GLU A 41 -13.43 -10.44 4.31
N GLY A 42 -12.35 -10.99 4.86
CA GLY A 42 -11.81 -12.27 4.40
C GLY A 42 -12.79 -13.45 4.58
N GLU A 43 -13.59 -13.45 5.65
CA GLU A 43 -14.66 -14.44 5.83
C GLU A 43 -15.80 -14.25 4.81
N TYR A 44 -16.13 -13.00 4.46
CA TYR A 44 -17.13 -12.65 3.46
C TYR A 44 -16.70 -13.10 2.05
N ASP A 45 -15.48 -12.78 1.63
CA ASP A 45 -14.96 -13.10 0.30
C ASP A 45 -14.91 -14.61 0.06
N GLU A 46 -14.36 -15.35 1.01
CA GLU A 46 -14.27 -16.81 0.92
C GLU A 46 -15.67 -17.44 0.90
N LEU A 47 -16.61 -16.92 1.67
CA LEU A 47 -17.98 -17.40 1.67
C LEU A 47 -18.71 -17.06 0.37
N ASN A 48 -18.53 -15.85 -0.16
CA ASN A 48 -19.13 -15.42 -1.42
C ASN A 48 -18.66 -16.30 -2.58
N LYS A 49 -17.35 -16.59 -2.64
CA LYS A 49 -16.76 -17.52 -3.61
C LYS A 49 -17.37 -18.92 -3.53
N GLN A 50 -17.59 -19.45 -2.31
CA GLN A 50 -18.24 -20.75 -2.12
C GLN A 50 -19.72 -20.73 -2.55
N ILE A 51 -20.42 -19.61 -2.36
CA ILE A 51 -21.82 -19.44 -2.76
C ILE A 51 -21.94 -19.40 -4.28
N GLU A 52 -21.13 -18.60 -4.97
CA GLU A 52 -21.15 -18.47 -6.44
C GLU A 52 -20.87 -19.80 -7.14
N ALA A 53 -19.87 -20.55 -6.66
CA ALA A 53 -19.54 -21.87 -7.18
C ALA A 53 -20.72 -22.85 -7.01
N ASN A 54 -21.29 -22.90 -5.80
CA ASN A 54 -22.42 -23.79 -5.53
C ASN A 54 -23.70 -23.39 -6.29
N TYR A 55 -23.93 -22.09 -6.49
CA TYR A 55 -25.07 -21.62 -7.31
C TYR A 55 -24.92 -22.09 -8.75
N THR A 56 -23.74 -21.90 -9.33
CA THR A 56 -23.42 -22.36 -10.70
C THR A 56 -23.63 -23.87 -10.83
N ASP A 57 -23.14 -24.66 -9.88
CA ASP A 57 -23.32 -26.11 -9.86
C ASP A 57 -24.80 -26.52 -9.73
N LEU A 58 -25.58 -25.81 -8.89
CA LEU A 58 -27.01 -26.09 -8.70
C LEU A 58 -27.84 -25.76 -9.92
N THR A 59 -27.56 -24.64 -10.58
CA THR A 59 -28.24 -24.23 -11.81
C THR A 59 -27.99 -25.22 -12.94
N HIS A 60 -26.76 -25.74 -13.07
CA HIS A 60 -26.47 -26.78 -14.07
C HIS A 60 -27.07 -28.16 -13.72
N ALA A 61 -27.24 -28.47 -12.44
CA ALA A 61 -27.80 -29.75 -11.99
C ALA A 61 -29.34 -29.79 -12.01
N ALA A 62 -30.01 -28.64 -11.87
CA ALA A 62 -31.46 -28.53 -11.86
C ALA A 62 -32.04 -28.90 -13.23
N SER A 63 -32.85 -29.96 -13.26
CA SER A 63 -33.37 -30.54 -14.51
C SER A 63 -34.85 -30.26 -14.75
N SER A 64 -35.58 -29.82 -13.72
CA SER A 64 -36.99 -29.42 -13.81
C SER A 64 -37.19 -27.94 -13.46
N GLN A 65 -38.30 -27.37 -13.93
CA GLN A 65 -38.67 -25.98 -13.61
C GLN A 65 -38.83 -25.78 -12.11
N ASP A 66 -39.49 -26.71 -11.41
CA ASP A 66 -39.67 -26.63 -9.95
C ASP A 66 -38.33 -26.59 -9.19
N GLU A 67 -37.32 -27.32 -9.69
CA GLU A 67 -35.96 -27.31 -9.11
C GLU A 67 -35.22 -26.00 -9.39
N GLN A 68 -35.41 -25.41 -10.57
CA GLN A 68 -34.83 -24.12 -10.95
C GLN A 68 -35.46 -22.99 -10.12
N ASP A 69 -36.78 -22.98 -9.96
CA ASP A 69 -37.50 -22.00 -9.16
C ASP A 69 -37.10 -22.08 -7.67
N ASP A 70 -36.93 -23.30 -7.11
CA ASP A 70 -36.38 -23.46 -5.75
C ASP A 70 -34.93 -22.96 -5.66
N VAL A 71 -34.11 -23.22 -6.68
CA VAL A 71 -32.73 -22.73 -6.71
C VAL A 71 -32.68 -21.21 -6.68
N GLU A 72 -33.46 -20.53 -7.52
CA GLU A 72 -33.51 -19.08 -7.62
C GLU A 72 -34.04 -18.44 -6.33
N LYS A 73 -35.18 -18.91 -5.81
CA LYS A 73 -35.76 -18.37 -4.57
C LYS A 73 -34.82 -18.49 -3.37
N GLN A 74 -34.13 -19.62 -3.26
CA GLN A 74 -33.20 -19.85 -2.16
C GLN A 74 -31.90 -19.05 -2.32
N GLN A 75 -31.47 -18.80 -3.56
CA GLN A 75 -30.31 -17.95 -3.86
C GLN A 75 -30.62 -16.49 -3.53
N GLN A 76 -31.77 -15.97 -3.95
CA GLN A 76 -32.21 -14.60 -3.66
C GLN A 76 -32.21 -14.29 -2.15
N ALA A 77 -32.61 -15.26 -1.33
CA ALA A 77 -32.55 -15.13 0.13
C ALA A 77 -31.12 -15.03 0.67
N ILE A 78 -30.17 -15.78 0.10
CA ILE A 78 -28.75 -15.70 0.45
C ILE A 78 -28.19 -14.34 0.01
N ASP A 79 -28.46 -13.93 -1.23
CA ASP A 79 -27.96 -12.68 -1.81
C ASP A 79 -28.42 -11.47 -1.01
N THR A 80 -29.69 -11.48 -0.57
CA THR A 80 -30.22 -10.44 0.31
C THR A 80 -29.39 -10.30 1.59
N VAL A 81 -29.03 -11.41 2.24
CA VAL A 81 -28.22 -11.38 3.45
C VAL A 81 -26.78 -10.96 3.16
N MET A 82 -26.18 -11.49 2.09
CA MET A 82 -24.82 -11.11 1.68
C MET A 82 -24.74 -9.62 1.34
N GLN A 83 -25.77 -9.05 0.73
CA GLN A 83 -25.84 -7.62 0.45
C GLN A 83 -25.86 -6.78 1.74
N THR A 84 -26.56 -7.24 2.79
CA THR A 84 -26.53 -6.52 4.08
C THR A 84 -25.14 -6.52 4.72
N ILE A 85 -24.39 -7.62 4.58
CA ILE A 85 -23.01 -7.73 5.07
C ILE A 85 -22.08 -6.81 4.26
N TYR A 86 -22.23 -6.81 2.93
CA TYR A 86 -21.47 -5.93 2.05
C TYR A 86 -21.68 -4.45 2.39
N ASN A 87 -22.92 -4.04 2.62
CA ASN A 87 -23.23 -2.66 2.99
C ASN A 87 -22.55 -2.25 4.31
N PHE A 88 -22.43 -3.17 5.27
CA PHE A 88 -21.67 -2.93 6.49
C PHE A 88 -20.16 -2.75 6.22
N LEU A 89 -19.56 -3.64 5.42
CA LEU A 89 -18.15 -3.55 5.06
C LEU A 89 -17.85 -2.22 4.32
N SER A 90 -18.66 -1.87 3.34
CA SER A 90 -18.54 -0.62 2.60
C SER A 90 -18.67 0.62 3.53
N ALA A 91 -19.54 0.57 4.53
CA ALA A 91 -19.63 1.64 5.53
C ALA A 91 -18.37 1.73 6.41
N CYS A 92 -17.76 0.60 6.77
CA CYS A 92 -16.47 0.60 7.47
C CYS A 92 -15.40 1.29 6.62
N ASP A 93 -15.25 0.90 5.34
CA ASP A 93 -14.26 1.49 4.44
C ASP A 93 -14.41 3.00 4.28
N GLY A 94 -15.65 3.46 4.14
CA GLY A 94 -15.94 4.89 4.08
C GLY A 94 -15.42 5.62 5.32
N ASN A 95 -15.64 5.05 6.51
CA ASN A 95 -15.18 5.66 7.77
C ASN A 95 -13.66 5.62 7.91
N LEU A 96 -13.02 4.48 7.60
CA LEU A 96 -11.56 4.36 7.62
C LEU A 96 -10.90 5.36 6.66
N ALA A 97 -11.51 5.59 5.48
CA ALA A 97 -11.01 6.58 4.52
C ALA A 97 -11.14 8.02 5.03
N VAL A 98 -12.18 8.34 5.80
CA VAL A 98 -12.33 9.66 6.45
C VAL A 98 -11.30 9.83 7.56
N GLU A 99 -11.17 8.86 8.47
CA GLU A 99 -10.20 8.91 9.57
C GLU A 99 -8.76 9.02 9.05
N LYS A 100 -8.43 8.29 7.98
CA LYS A 100 -7.14 8.40 7.29
C LYS A 100 -6.88 9.81 6.77
N LYS A 101 -7.85 10.43 6.10
CA LYS A 101 -7.71 11.80 5.57
C LYS A 101 -7.51 12.82 6.69
N GLU A 102 -8.24 12.69 7.80
CA GLU A 102 -8.09 13.58 8.95
C GLU A 102 -6.70 13.46 9.58
N LEU A 103 -6.18 12.24 9.71
CA LEU A 103 -4.84 11.99 10.22
C LEU A 103 -3.75 12.54 9.29
N GLU A 104 -3.89 12.34 7.99
CA GLU A 104 -2.98 12.89 6.97
C GLU A 104 -2.94 14.42 7.03
N GLU A 105 -4.11 15.06 7.17
CA GLU A 105 -4.21 16.51 7.29
C GLU A 105 -3.60 17.02 8.59
N LYS A 106 -3.76 16.28 9.69
CA LYS A 106 -3.11 16.58 10.97
C LYS A 106 -1.58 16.51 10.85
N ILE A 107 -1.05 15.45 10.25
CA ILE A 107 0.40 15.29 10.00
C ILE A 107 0.91 16.43 9.09
N ARG A 108 0.15 16.79 8.06
CA ARG A 108 0.47 17.91 7.17
C ARG A 108 0.61 19.22 7.94
N LYS A 109 -0.35 19.51 8.82
CA LYS A 109 -0.35 20.72 9.65
C LYS A 109 0.84 20.74 10.61
N GLU A 110 1.08 19.65 11.35
CA GLU A 110 2.22 19.55 12.27
C GLU A 110 3.57 19.72 11.54
N ARG A 111 3.69 19.18 10.32
CA ARG A 111 4.89 19.36 9.49
C ARG A 111 5.11 20.82 9.08
N LEU A 112 4.05 21.54 8.69
CA LEU A 112 4.14 22.96 8.34
C LEU A 112 4.52 23.82 9.55
N GLU A 113 3.93 23.54 10.71
CA GLU A 113 4.27 24.25 11.96
C GLU A 113 5.72 23.97 12.39
N MET A 114 6.21 22.76 12.19
CA MET A 114 7.61 22.42 12.47
C MET A 114 8.58 23.16 11.55
N GLU A 115 8.28 23.25 10.26
CA GLU A 115 9.09 23.98 9.27
C GLU A 115 9.15 25.49 9.62
N GLU A 116 8.02 26.09 9.97
CA GLU A 116 7.96 27.50 10.39
C GLU A 116 8.80 27.75 11.65
N ARG A 117 8.72 26.85 12.64
CA ARG A 117 9.55 26.92 13.86
C ARG A 117 11.04 26.83 13.56
N LEU A 118 11.44 25.92 12.67
CA LEU A 118 12.84 25.76 12.27
C LEU A 118 13.35 27.02 11.55
N GLU A 119 12.53 27.64 10.69
CA GLU A 119 12.91 28.87 10.00
C GLU A 119 13.10 30.04 10.98
N LEU A 120 12.19 30.20 11.95
CA LEU A 120 12.33 31.21 13.00
C LEU A 120 13.60 31.02 13.82
N GLU A 121 13.95 29.77 14.13
CA GLU A 121 15.16 29.46 14.90
C GLU A 121 16.43 29.71 14.06
N ARG A 122 16.43 29.39 12.76
CA ARG A 122 17.52 29.73 11.83
C ARG A 122 17.78 31.22 11.76
N ILE A 123 16.72 32.03 11.65
CA ILE A 123 16.81 33.49 11.62
C ILE A 123 17.40 34.02 12.94
N LYS A 124 16.95 33.50 14.09
CA LYS A 124 17.49 33.88 15.41
C LYS A 124 18.95 33.48 15.60
N ALA A 125 19.34 32.31 15.10
CA ALA A 125 20.71 31.81 15.17
C ALA A 125 21.68 32.55 14.22
N GLY A 126 21.18 33.47 13.38
CA GLY A 126 22.01 34.23 12.43
C GLY A 126 22.67 33.36 11.36
N ILE A 127 22.15 32.16 11.10
CA ILE A 127 22.69 31.25 10.09
C ILE A 127 22.16 31.70 8.72
N PRO A 128 23.00 32.18 7.80
CA PRO A 128 22.55 32.56 6.47
C PRO A 128 21.94 31.35 5.75
N SER A 129 20.85 31.56 4.98
CA SER A 129 20.40 30.58 4.00
C SER A 129 21.52 30.32 3.01
N GLN A 130 22.27 29.24 3.22
CA GLN A 130 23.24 28.75 2.26
C GLN A 130 22.49 28.12 1.07
N SER A 131 21.91 28.95 0.23
CA SER A 131 22.09 28.82 -1.22
C SER A 131 23.41 29.51 -1.57
N SER A 132 24.51 28.92 -1.11
CA SER A 132 25.85 29.43 -1.42
C SER A 132 26.71 28.24 -1.81
N THR A 133 26.59 27.85 -3.07
CA THR A 133 27.73 27.23 -3.77
C THR A 133 28.90 28.19 -3.63
N PRO A 134 30.06 27.80 -3.06
CA PRO A 134 31.26 28.59 -3.27
C PRO A 134 31.57 28.52 -4.77
N ALA A 135 31.41 29.64 -5.45
CA ALA A 135 31.92 29.83 -6.80
C ALA A 135 33.44 29.80 -6.71
N VAL A 136 34.02 28.61 -6.84
CA VAL A 136 35.46 28.46 -6.97
C VAL A 136 35.81 28.77 -8.43
N VAL A 137 36.29 29.99 -8.65
CA VAL A 137 36.95 30.40 -9.89
C VAL A 137 38.30 29.69 -9.96
N HIS A 138 38.46 28.73 -10.87
CA HIS A 138 39.77 28.28 -11.32
C HIS A 138 39.87 28.33 -12.84
N THR A 139 40.87 29.09 -13.25
CA THR A 139 41.35 29.31 -14.61
C THR A 139 41.72 28.01 -15.31
N ALA A 140 41.44 27.95 -16.61
CA ALA A 140 41.75 26.84 -17.49
C ALA A 140 43.25 26.51 -17.53
N THR A 141 43.60 25.23 -17.35
CA THR A 141 44.71 24.55 -18.04
C THR A 141 44.33 23.08 -18.23
N PRO A 142 44.67 22.46 -19.37
CA PRO A 142 44.29 21.09 -19.66
C PRO A 142 45.30 20.10 -19.06
N ASN A 143 44.77 18.96 -18.62
CA ASN A 143 45.49 17.70 -18.44
C ASN A 143 46.30 17.55 -17.13
N GLN A 144 45.63 17.09 -16.06
CA GLN A 144 45.98 15.96 -15.20
C GLN A 144 45.04 15.95 -13.98
N LYS A 145 44.12 14.97 -13.92
CA LYS A 145 43.17 14.83 -12.81
C LYS A 145 43.92 14.40 -11.54
N PRO A 146 43.90 15.16 -10.43
CA PRO A 146 44.35 14.65 -9.14
C PRO A 146 43.33 13.60 -8.65
N LYS A 147 43.79 12.38 -8.32
CA LYS A 147 42.95 11.34 -7.72
C LYS A 147 42.65 11.71 -6.27
N LEU A 148 41.46 12.24 -6.00
CA LEU A 148 40.90 12.35 -4.65
C LEU A 148 40.63 10.95 -4.07
N PRO A 149 40.69 10.77 -2.73
CA PRO A 149 40.36 9.49 -2.09
C PRO A 149 38.92 9.11 -2.41
N GLN A 150 38.72 7.85 -2.80
CA GLN A 150 37.44 7.29 -3.23
C GLN A 150 36.38 7.51 -2.14
N LEU A 151 35.41 8.39 -2.41
CA LEU A 151 34.29 8.67 -1.52
C LEU A 151 33.50 7.37 -1.34
N SER A 152 33.58 6.75 -0.16
CA SER A 152 32.78 5.57 0.16
C SER A 152 31.31 5.98 0.17
N LEU A 153 30.53 5.47 -0.79
CA LEU A 153 29.09 5.68 -0.85
C LEU A 153 28.44 5.14 0.43
N PRO A 154 27.43 5.83 1.00
CA PRO A 154 26.65 5.29 2.10
C PRO A 154 25.94 4.01 1.65
N THR A 155 25.92 2.98 2.50
CA THR A 155 25.25 1.71 2.21
C THR A 155 23.88 1.65 2.86
N PHE A 156 22.88 1.10 2.18
CA PHE A 156 21.51 0.92 2.69
C PHE A 156 21.02 -0.51 2.56
N ASP A 157 20.60 -1.12 3.66
CA ASP A 157 20.18 -2.53 3.74
C ASP A 157 18.65 -2.73 3.67
N GLY A 158 17.88 -1.64 3.76
CA GLY A 158 16.41 -1.65 3.71
C GLY A 158 15.71 -1.32 5.02
N LYS A 159 16.42 -0.94 6.09
CA LYS A 159 15.80 -0.50 7.36
C LYS A 159 15.14 0.86 7.22
N PHE A 160 13.87 0.96 7.62
CA PHE A 160 13.11 2.21 7.53
C PHE A 160 13.76 3.37 8.32
N GLU A 161 14.34 3.06 9.48
CA GLU A 161 14.99 4.04 10.38
C GLU A 161 16.21 4.72 9.72
N ASP A 162 16.91 4.01 8.82
CA ASP A 162 18.12 4.49 8.15
C ASP A 162 17.83 5.16 6.79
N TRP A 163 16.57 5.13 6.32
CA TRP A 163 16.20 5.64 5.00
C TRP A 163 16.43 7.14 4.85
N LEU A 164 15.99 7.95 5.81
CA LEU A 164 16.11 9.41 5.75
C LEU A 164 17.60 9.85 5.70
N PRO A 165 18.48 9.38 6.62
CA PRO A 165 19.91 9.67 6.53
C PRO A 165 20.57 9.20 5.24
N PHE A 166 20.21 8.01 4.74
CA PHE A 166 20.74 7.48 3.49
C PHE A 166 20.35 8.35 2.30
N ARG A 167 19.06 8.67 2.16
CA ARG A 167 18.51 9.48 1.06
C ARG A 167 19.20 10.83 0.98
N ASP A 168 19.35 11.52 2.10
CA ASP A 168 19.93 12.86 2.12
C ASP A 168 21.42 12.84 1.71
N ARG A 169 22.18 11.85 2.18
CA ARG A 169 23.58 11.64 1.79
C ARG A 169 23.72 11.25 0.31
N PHE A 170 22.89 10.33 -0.17
CA PHE A 170 22.89 9.90 -1.56
C PHE A 170 22.51 11.06 -2.50
N ASN A 171 21.53 11.88 -2.10
CA ASN A 171 21.11 13.03 -2.88
C ASN A 171 22.24 14.04 -3.10
N GLN A 172 22.97 14.37 -2.03
CA GLN A 172 24.10 15.30 -2.09
C GLN A 172 25.28 14.73 -2.88
N ALA A 173 25.55 13.42 -2.75
CA ALA A 173 26.69 12.78 -3.39
C ALA A 173 26.47 12.45 -4.88
N VAL A 174 25.23 12.14 -5.27
CA VAL A 174 24.91 11.53 -6.59
C VAL A 174 23.75 12.24 -7.30
N HIS A 175 22.61 12.48 -6.65
CA HIS A 175 21.41 12.98 -7.34
C HIS A 175 21.57 14.41 -7.88
N VAL A 176 22.17 15.31 -7.10
CA VAL A 176 22.35 16.74 -7.44
C VAL A 176 23.44 16.96 -8.49
N ARG A 177 24.31 15.96 -8.73
CA ARG A 177 25.36 16.01 -9.74
C ARG A 177 24.78 16.03 -11.15
N LYS A 178 25.02 17.12 -11.87
CA LYS A 178 24.59 17.30 -13.27
C LYS A 178 25.57 16.68 -14.28
N ASP A 179 26.75 16.30 -13.80
CA ASP A 179 27.80 15.61 -14.55
C ASP A 179 27.58 14.09 -14.65
N LEU A 180 26.53 13.56 -14.01
CA LEU A 180 26.13 12.16 -14.07
C LEU A 180 24.81 12.01 -14.84
N SER A 181 24.74 11.03 -15.73
CA SER A 181 23.51 10.64 -16.42
C SER A 181 22.52 9.93 -15.47
N GLY A 182 21.25 9.78 -15.87
CA GLY A 182 20.25 9.06 -15.08
C GLY A 182 20.67 7.59 -14.85
N ALA A 183 21.20 6.94 -15.88
CA ALA A 183 21.75 5.60 -15.83
C ALA A 183 22.96 5.49 -14.88
N GLU A 184 23.86 6.49 -14.87
CA GLU A 184 24.99 6.53 -13.94
C GLU A 184 24.52 6.70 -12.49
N LYS A 185 23.54 7.58 -12.25
CA LYS A 185 22.92 7.77 -10.92
C LYS A 185 22.26 6.50 -10.41
N LEU A 186 21.53 5.79 -11.27
CA LEU A 186 20.96 4.49 -10.95
C LEU A 186 22.05 3.45 -10.65
N THR A 187 23.13 3.42 -11.43
CA THR A 187 24.25 2.51 -11.17
C THR A 187 24.86 2.74 -9.79
N TYR A 188 25.02 4.00 -9.40
CA TYR A 188 25.46 4.36 -8.04
C TYR A 188 24.45 3.99 -6.96
N LEU A 189 23.15 4.10 -7.25
CA LEU A 189 22.10 3.67 -6.33
C LEU A 189 22.19 2.15 -6.10
N PHE A 190 22.25 1.35 -7.16
CA PHE A 190 22.38 -0.10 -7.07
C PHE A 190 23.64 -0.52 -6.27
N ALA A 191 24.77 0.17 -6.47
CA ALA A 191 26.00 -0.10 -5.74
C ALA A 191 25.93 0.30 -4.24
N ALA A 192 25.06 1.25 -3.90
CA ALA A 192 24.83 1.72 -2.54
C ALA A 192 23.79 0.88 -1.79
N LEU A 193 23.05 0.01 -2.47
CA LEU A 193 22.07 -0.88 -1.82
C LEU A 193 22.66 -2.25 -1.50
N GLN A 194 22.22 -2.82 -0.38
CA GLN A 194 22.57 -4.15 0.08
C GLN A 194 21.33 -4.86 0.64
N GLY A 195 21.43 -6.17 0.87
CA GLY A 195 20.37 -6.95 1.51
C GLY A 195 19.00 -6.80 0.84
N ARG A 196 17.97 -6.53 1.64
CA ARG A 196 16.57 -6.44 1.18
C ARG A 196 16.33 -5.28 0.23
N ALA A 197 17.01 -4.15 0.43
CA ALA A 197 16.89 -3.01 -0.46
C ALA A 197 17.40 -3.32 -1.88
N ALA A 198 18.52 -4.05 -1.99
CA ALA A 198 19.06 -4.47 -3.28
C ALA A 198 18.15 -5.49 -3.98
N GLU A 199 17.59 -6.45 -3.23
CA GLU A 199 16.66 -7.45 -3.78
C GLU A 199 15.38 -6.80 -4.35
N ALA A 200 14.89 -5.75 -3.70
CA ALA A 200 13.67 -5.06 -4.10
C ALA A 200 13.80 -4.35 -5.46
N ILE A 201 14.99 -3.85 -5.80
CA ILE A 201 15.20 -3.07 -7.02
C ILE A 201 15.93 -3.82 -8.14
N LYS A 202 16.31 -5.09 -7.92
CA LYS A 202 17.15 -5.84 -8.87
C LYS A 202 16.55 -6.02 -10.27
N SER A 203 15.23 -5.92 -10.40
CA SER A 203 14.50 -6.12 -11.66
C SER A 203 14.27 -4.83 -12.44
N PHE A 204 14.69 -3.67 -11.93
CA PHE A 204 14.49 -2.40 -12.60
C PHE A 204 15.57 -2.17 -13.67
N PRO A 205 15.18 -1.79 -14.90
CA PRO A 205 16.14 -1.48 -15.95
C PRO A 205 16.88 -0.18 -15.63
N ILE A 206 18.20 -0.18 -15.86
CA ILE A 206 19.00 1.05 -15.81
C ILE A 206 18.78 1.79 -17.13
N SER A 207 18.11 2.94 -17.08
CA SER A 207 17.88 3.82 -18.24
C SER A 207 18.08 5.28 -17.82
N ASP A 208 18.39 6.15 -18.78
CA ASP A 208 18.50 7.60 -18.58
C ASP A 208 17.14 8.30 -18.41
N ASP A 209 16.04 7.59 -18.71
CA ASP A 209 14.67 8.12 -18.65
C ASP A 209 14.01 8.07 -17.25
N ASN A 210 14.76 7.73 -16.19
CA ASN A 210 14.22 7.46 -14.85
C ASN A 210 14.71 8.45 -13.78
#